data_AF-A0A645AP73-F1
#
_entry.id   AF-A0A645AP73-F1
#
_cell.length_a   1.000
_cell.length_b   1.000
_cell.length_c   1.000
_cell.angle_alpha   90.00
_cell.angle_beta   90.00
_cell.angle_gamma   90.00
#
_symmetry.space_group_name_H-M   'P 1'
#
loop_
_entity.id
_entity.type
_entity.pdbx_description
1 polymer ?
#
loop_
_entity_poly.entity_id
_entity_poly.type
_entity_poly.pdbx_seq_one_letter_code
_entity_poly.pdbx_strand_id
1 'polypeptide(L)'
;MPEAAQFFKPVQKSAVDQGIEVSVESAYIHGAEAEAVVNVRDLTGNRLDESIDFDDSYDFLTGFDSYGTCSQIGYDAATKTSTFLIQMSSMDERNVIAGEKITVMFQTLLCGKIEALDVPIDLDWNAIPETVETVLADPYEDEVLATGEEVMTAFTGFTVTGMGYVDGKLHIQLHTPQRNVLSDHAFLYLLDEQGNRTEGGMLYRGSYNAGDDAVERSADYVEYEFDVPQSELAQYKLYGDFYSYKTRIDGNWSVTFPLENQG
;
A
#
# COMPACT_ATOMS: atom_id res chain seq x y z
N MET A 1 25.64 -0.31 -2.71
CA MET A 1 25.84 0.29 -1.37
C MET A 1 27.26 0.09 -0.78
N PRO A 2 28.37 0.54 -1.41
CA PRO A 2 29.63 0.73 -0.65
C PRO A 2 29.98 2.18 -0.29
N GLU A 3 29.58 3.16 -1.11
CA GLU A 3 30.12 4.53 -1.00
C GLU A 3 29.43 5.40 0.07
N ALA A 4 28.13 5.19 0.30
CA ALA A 4 27.37 5.91 1.33
C ALA A 4 27.54 5.33 2.75
N ALA A 5 27.86 4.04 2.88
CA ALA A 5 27.90 3.34 4.16
C ALA A 5 28.93 3.91 5.16
N GLN A 6 29.99 4.58 4.67
CA GLN A 6 31.01 5.20 5.50
C GLN A 6 30.51 6.45 6.26
N PHE A 7 29.41 7.07 5.83
CA PHE A 7 28.89 8.29 6.44
C PHE A 7 27.90 8.01 7.58
N PHE A 8 27.33 6.80 7.63
CA PHE A 8 26.44 6.38 8.69
C PHE A 8 27.15 6.39 10.05
N LYS A 9 26.51 7.05 11.02
CA LYS A 9 26.95 7.10 12.41
C LYS A 9 26.19 6.09 13.25
N PRO A 10 26.86 5.33 14.14
CA PRO A 10 26.19 4.42 15.05
C PRO A 10 25.20 5.16 15.95
N VAL A 11 23.97 4.64 16.04
CA VAL A 11 22.93 5.16 16.94
C VAL A 11 22.69 4.18 18.08
N GLN A 12 22.45 2.91 17.76
CA GLN A 12 22.30 1.80 18.72
C GLN A 12 21.25 2.09 19.80
N LYS A 13 20.07 2.56 19.38
CA LYS A 13 18.92 2.80 20.26
C LYS A 13 17.70 2.06 19.75
N SER A 14 16.85 1.63 20.65
CA SER A 14 15.62 0.93 20.31
C SER A 14 14.42 1.44 21.08
N ALA A 15 13.24 1.17 20.51
CA ALA A 15 11.95 1.29 21.16
C ALA A 15 11.25 -0.07 21.10
N VAL A 16 10.53 -0.41 22.17
CA VAL A 16 9.71 -1.63 22.24
C VAL A 16 8.28 -1.23 22.50
N ASP A 17 7.39 -1.66 21.62
CA ASP A 17 5.94 -1.55 21.78
C ASP A 17 5.27 -2.77 21.13
N GLN A 18 4.11 -3.17 21.64
CA GLN A 18 3.39 -4.38 21.22
C GLN A 18 4.25 -5.66 21.24
N GLY A 19 5.33 -5.68 22.03
CA GLY A 19 6.30 -6.77 22.06
C GLY A 19 7.19 -6.87 20.82
N ILE A 20 7.19 -5.86 19.95
CA ILE A 20 8.10 -5.70 18.81
C ILE A 20 9.17 -4.67 19.19
N GLU A 21 10.43 -4.99 18.93
CA GLU A 21 11.52 -4.04 19.01
C GLU A 21 11.82 -3.46 17.64
N VAL A 22 11.94 -2.14 17.58
CA VAL A 22 12.47 -1.39 16.45
C VAL A 22 13.75 -0.69 16.92
N SER A 23 14.90 -1.04 16.34
CA SER A 23 16.21 -0.47 16.69
C SER A 23 16.82 0.30 15.53
N VAL A 24 17.18 1.57 15.79
CA VAL A 24 17.98 2.38 14.86
C VAL A 24 19.44 2.04 15.10
N GLU A 25 20.03 1.32 14.15
CA GLU A 25 21.42 0.83 14.24
C GLU A 25 22.40 1.95 13.93
N SER A 26 22.10 2.69 12.86
CA SER A 26 22.90 3.82 12.39
C SER A 26 22.05 4.78 11.58
N ALA A 27 22.45 6.05 11.54
CA ALA A 27 21.81 7.08 10.74
C ALA A 27 22.83 7.95 10.02
N TYR A 28 22.43 8.52 8.89
CA TYR A 28 23.19 9.53 8.16
C TYR A 28 22.27 10.70 7.86
N ILE A 29 22.57 11.86 8.45
CA ILE A 29 21.81 13.09 8.27
C ILE A 29 22.71 14.12 7.61
N HIS A 30 22.29 14.68 6.48
CA HIS A 30 23.07 15.63 5.69
C HIS A 30 22.13 16.59 4.96
N GLY A 31 22.38 17.90 5.08
CA GLY A 31 21.50 18.94 4.57
C GLY A 31 20.02 18.73 4.92
N ALA A 32 19.21 18.50 3.87
CA ALA A 32 17.78 18.28 3.90
C ALA A 32 17.37 16.80 3.94
N GLU A 33 18.33 15.88 4.05
CA GLU A 33 18.15 14.44 3.89
C GLU A 33 18.48 13.68 5.19
N ALA A 34 17.72 12.63 5.45
CA ALA A 34 17.88 11.73 6.57
C ALA A 34 17.77 10.28 6.12
N GLU A 35 18.73 9.46 6.54
CA GLU A 35 18.74 8.03 6.29
C GLU A 35 18.96 7.27 7.59
N ALA A 36 18.28 6.14 7.78
CA ALA A 36 18.46 5.27 8.94
C ALA A 36 18.43 3.79 8.54
N VAL A 37 19.35 3.02 9.12
CA VAL A 37 19.29 1.56 9.10
C VAL A 37 18.58 1.09 10.37
N VAL A 38 17.49 0.36 10.19
CA VAL A 38 16.58 -0.03 11.26
C VAL A 38 16.40 -1.54 11.28
N ASN A 39 16.56 -2.16 12.45
CA ASN A 39 16.22 -3.56 12.65
C ASN A 39 14.87 -3.70 13.35
N VAL A 40 14.11 -4.72 12.97
CA VAL A 40 12.81 -5.03 13.54
C VAL A 40 12.77 -6.50 13.95
N ARG A 41 12.32 -6.79 15.18
CA ARG A 41 12.15 -8.17 15.67
C ARG A 41 11.02 -8.32 16.67
N ASP A 42 10.34 -9.46 16.66
CA ASP A 42 9.36 -9.82 17.68
C ASP A 42 10.07 -10.40 18.91
N LEU A 43 9.87 -9.80 20.07
CA LEU A 43 10.46 -10.24 21.35
C LEU A 43 9.56 -11.23 22.10
N THR A 44 8.28 -11.26 21.78
CA THR A 44 7.26 -11.95 22.60
C THR A 44 6.60 -13.12 21.90
N GLY A 45 6.77 -13.23 20.58
CA GLY A 45 6.18 -14.29 19.79
C GLY A 45 6.95 -14.58 18.51
N ASN A 46 6.20 -15.08 17.53
CA ASN A 46 6.68 -15.37 16.19
C ASN A 46 5.68 -14.80 15.17
N ARG A 47 5.30 -13.53 15.37
CA ARG A 47 4.27 -12.85 14.57
C ARG A 47 4.81 -12.22 13.29
N LEU A 48 6.14 -12.08 13.19
CA LEU A 48 6.83 -11.47 12.06
C LEU A 48 7.55 -12.53 11.22
N ASP A 49 7.51 -12.36 9.91
CA ASP A 49 8.26 -13.12 8.90
C ASP A 49 8.99 -12.15 7.94
N GLU A 50 9.57 -12.67 6.87
CA GLU A 50 10.35 -11.87 5.91
C GLU A 50 9.50 -10.87 5.11
N SER A 51 8.17 -10.99 5.10
CA SER A 51 7.26 -10.12 4.35
C SER A 51 6.78 -8.89 5.14
N ILE A 52 7.48 -8.52 6.20
CA ILE A 52 7.15 -7.36 7.03
C ILE A 52 7.26 -6.05 6.25
N ASP A 53 6.30 -5.15 6.47
CA ASP A 53 6.22 -3.82 5.86
C ASP A 53 5.73 -2.79 6.90
N PHE A 54 6.04 -1.51 6.73
CA PHE A 54 5.62 -0.43 7.62
C PHE A 54 4.37 0.32 7.12
N ASP A 55 3.76 -0.05 6.00
CA ASP A 55 2.52 0.55 5.43
C ASP A 55 2.61 2.08 5.34
N ASP A 56 3.75 2.58 4.83
CA ASP A 56 4.11 4.00 4.80
C ASP A 56 4.01 4.75 6.14
N SER A 57 3.94 4.01 7.24
CA SER A 57 3.78 4.51 8.60
C SER A 57 5.12 4.72 9.29
N TYR A 58 5.96 5.55 8.69
CA TYR A 58 7.27 5.96 9.22
C TYR A 58 7.51 7.45 8.99
N ASP A 59 8.25 8.09 9.90
CA ASP A 59 8.61 9.50 9.76
C ASP A 59 9.91 9.85 10.49
N PHE A 60 10.67 10.78 9.94
CA PHE A 60 11.66 11.54 10.71
C PHE A 60 11.05 12.88 11.08
N LEU A 61 10.96 13.15 12.38
CA LEU A 61 10.43 14.41 12.90
C LEU A 61 11.41 15.58 12.64
N THR A 62 11.45 16.05 11.40
CA THR A 62 12.32 17.12 10.89
C THR A 62 11.68 18.49 10.96
N GLY A 63 10.35 18.55 11.08
CA GLY A 63 9.59 19.80 11.21
C GLY A 63 9.26 20.47 9.87
N PHE A 64 9.39 19.77 8.75
CA PHE A 64 9.01 20.24 7.42
C PHE A 64 8.44 19.11 6.57
N ASP A 65 7.72 19.47 5.51
CA ASP A 65 7.16 18.52 4.56
C ASP A 65 8.28 17.76 3.84
N SER A 66 8.13 16.44 3.79
CA SER A 66 9.15 15.52 3.31
C SER A 66 8.53 14.37 2.52
N TYR A 67 9.34 13.73 1.70
CA TYR A 67 9.02 12.47 1.04
C TYR A 67 10.12 11.46 1.35
N GLY A 68 9.81 10.18 1.26
CA GLY A 68 10.76 9.15 1.65
C GLY A 68 10.45 7.77 1.10
N THR A 69 11.32 6.84 1.42
CA THR A 69 11.18 5.43 1.09
C THR A 69 11.58 4.59 2.30
N CYS A 70 10.82 3.55 2.59
CA CYS A 70 11.18 2.48 3.50
C CYS A 70 11.41 1.23 2.66
N SER A 71 12.61 0.67 2.73
CA SER A 71 12.98 -0.50 1.94
C SER A 71 13.59 -1.57 2.82
N GLN A 72 13.03 -2.78 2.78
CA GLN A 72 13.67 -3.93 3.41
C GLN A 72 14.96 -4.27 2.64
N ILE A 73 16.09 -4.27 3.34
CA ILE A 73 17.42 -4.54 2.77
C ILE A 73 18.01 -5.86 3.24
N GLY A 74 17.34 -6.56 4.17
CA GLY A 74 17.75 -7.89 4.61
C GLY A 74 16.79 -8.53 5.61
N TYR A 75 16.88 -9.84 5.73
CA TYR A 75 16.20 -10.64 6.75
C TYR A 75 17.13 -11.75 7.24
N ASP A 76 17.38 -11.79 8.54
CA ASP A 76 18.11 -12.88 9.19
C ASP A 76 17.11 -13.91 9.74
N ALA A 77 17.02 -15.06 9.08
CA ALA A 77 16.11 -16.14 9.47
C ALA A 77 16.49 -16.84 10.79
N ALA A 78 17.76 -16.77 11.22
CA ALA A 78 18.21 -17.37 12.46
C ALA A 78 17.77 -16.54 13.67
N THR A 79 17.82 -15.21 13.55
CA THR A 79 17.38 -14.29 14.62
C THR A 79 15.96 -13.74 14.40
N LYS A 80 15.36 -13.98 13.24
CA LYS A 80 14.08 -13.43 12.78
C LYS A 80 14.05 -11.91 12.84
N THR A 81 15.14 -11.30 12.38
CA THR A 81 15.32 -9.85 12.36
C THR A 81 15.24 -9.36 10.91
N SER A 82 14.33 -8.42 10.66
CA SER A 82 14.29 -7.69 9.40
C SER A 82 15.11 -6.42 9.50
N THR A 83 15.85 -6.07 8.45
CA THR A 83 16.63 -4.83 8.35
C THR A 83 16.06 -3.96 7.25
N PHE A 84 15.80 -2.69 7.56
CA PHE A 84 15.27 -1.68 6.65
C PHE A 84 16.26 -0.52 6.48
N LEU A 85 16.27 0.06 5.28
CA LEU A 85 16.79 1.38 5.01
C LEU A 85 15.60 2.33 4.88
N ILE A 86 15.56 3.34 5.75
CA ILE A 86 14.63 4.45 5.67
C ILE A 86 15.38 5.62 5.09
N GLN A 87 14.82 6.26 4.07
CA GLN A 87 15.37 7.47 3.46
C GLN A 87 14.28 8.53 3.42
N MET A 88 14.63 9.77 3.71
CA MET A 88 13.70 10.88 3.68
C MET A 88 14.43 12.15 3.22
N SER A 89 13.79 12.90 2.35
CA SER A 89 14.28 14.18 1.84
C SER A 89 13.20 15.24 1.97
N SER A 90 13.60 16.47 2.27
CA SER A 90 12.66 17.59 2.26
C SER A 90 12.09 17.84 0.86
N MET A 91 10.84 18.29 0.79
CA MET A 91 10.26 18.83 -0.45
C MET A 91 10.88 20.18 -0.87
N ASP A 92 11.55 20.89 0.05
CA ASP A 92 12.32 22.10 -0.24
C ASP A 92 13.80 21.86 0.09
N GLU A 93 14.63 21.79 -0.95
CA GLU A 93 16.08 21.53 -0.84
C GLU A 93 16.85 22.57 -0.02
N ARG A 94 16.24 23.73 0.29
CA ARG A 94 16.84 24.76 1.14
C ARG A 94 16.68 24.46 2.63
N ASN A 95 15.81 23.52 2.99
CA ASN A 95 15.64 23.09 4.37
C ASN A 95 16.92 22.40 4.85
N VAL A 96 17.17 22.52 6.16
CA VAL A 96 18.27 21.83 6.81
C VAL A 96 17.73 21.19 8.08
N ILE A 97 17.99 19.91 8.25
CA ILE A 97 17.63 19.20 9.47
C ILE A 97 18.49 19.73 10.60
N ALA A 98 17.89 20.44 11.56
CA ALA A 98 18.59 21.13 12.63
C ALA A 98 18.03 20.78 14.01
N GLY A 99 18.84 20.96 15.05
CA GLY A 99 18.47 20.69 16.44
C GLY A 99 19.56 19.91 17.20
N GLU A 100 19.27 19.56 18.45
CA GLU A 100 20.17 18.75 19.28
C GLU A 100 19.94 17.25 19.10
N LYS A 101 18.75 16.88 18.63
CA LYS A 101 18.28 15.51 18.51
C LYS A 101 17.25 15.40 17.40
N ILE A 102 17.09 14.19 16.89
CA ILE A 102 16.05 13.82 15.94
C ILE A 102 15.34 12.57 16.42
N THR A 103 14.09 12.40 16.00
CA THR A 103 13.27 11.24 16.31
C THR A 103 12.85 10.58 15.01
N VAL A 104 13.07 9.27 14.92
CA VAL A 104 12.44 8.41 13.92
C VAL A 104 11.26 7.71 14.59
N MET A 105 10.12 7.67 13.93
CA MET A 105 8.93 7.01 14.45
C MET A 105 8.30 6.06 13.43
N PHE A 106 7.62 5.04 13.95
CA PHE A 106 6.86 4.06 13.21
C PHE A 106 5.54 3.79 13.94
N GLN A 107 4.43 3.60 13.22
CA GLN A 107 3.13 3.39 13.87
C GLN A 107 2.40 2.13 13.43
N THR A 108 2.56 1.69 12.20
CA THR A 108 1.89 0.49 11.68
C THR A 108 2.91 -0.48 11.11
N LEU A 109 2.70 -1.76 11.40
CA LEU A 109 3.43 -2.88 10.83
C LEU A 109 2.45 -3.86 10.20
N LEU A 110 2.72 -4.24 8.96
CA LEU A 110 2.03 -5.32 8.26
C LEU A 110 2.96 -6.52 8.10
N CYS A 111 2.39 -7.72 8.09
CA CYS A 111 3.17 -8.95 7.92
C CYS A 111 2.32 -10.09 7.33
N GLY A 112 3.00 -11.06 6.74
CA GLY A 112 2.39 -12.23 6.13
C GLY A 112 1.73 -11.88 4.81
N LYS A 113 2.47 -11.18 3.93
CA LYS A 113 2.00 -10.78 2.60
C LYS A 113 1.44 -11.99 1.86
N ILE A 114 0.24 -11.80 1.31
CA ILE A 114 -0.42 -12.69 0.38
C ILE A 114 -0.32 -12.03 -0.98
N GLU A 115 0.17 -12.78 -1.95
CA GLU A 115 0.27 -12.36 -3.34
C GLU A 115 -0.29 -13.50 -4.20
N ALA A 116 -1.43 -13.23 -4.84
CA ALA A 116 -2.11 -14.16 -5.73
C ALA A 116 -2.17 -13.53 -7.12
N LEU A 117 -1.22 -13.90 -7.96
CA LEU A 117 -1.07 -13.40 -9.32
C LEU A 117 -1.82 -14.28 -10.31
N ASP A 118 -2.18 -13.70 -11.45
CA ASP A 118 -2.78 -14.42 -12.58
C ASP A 118 -4.03 -15.23 -12.19
N VAL A 119 -4.83 -14.71 -11.26
CA VAL A 119 -6.04 -15.38 -10.79
C VAL A 119 -7.17 -15.14 -11.81
N PRO A 120 -7.70 -16.18 -12.47
CA PRO A 120 -8.85 -16.03 -13.36
C PRO A 120 -10.10 -15.70 -12.55
N ILE A 121 -10.88 -14.74 -13.04
CA ILE A 121 -12.16 -14.34 -12.46
C ILE A 121 -13.25 -14.80 -13.43
N ASP A 122 -14.04 -15.78 -13.00
CA ASP A 122 -15.10 -16.39 -13.82
C ASP A 122 -16.34 -15.48 -13.86
N LEU A 123 -16.32 -14.51 -14.78
CA LEU A 123 -17.42 -13.58 -15.04
C LEU A 123 -18.24 -14.05 -16.24
N ASP A 124 -19.56 -14.10 -16.10
CA ASP A 124 -20.45 -14.29 -17.26
C ASP A 124 -20.64 -12.97 -18.00
N TRP A 125 -19.98 -12.80 -19.13
CA TRP A 125 -20.13 -11.62 -19.99
C TRP A 125 -21.56 -11.38 -20.47
N ASN A 126 -22.41 -12.42 -20.49
CA ASN A 126 -23.84 -12.26 -20.85
C ASN A 126 -24.68 -11.69 -19.70
N ALA A 127 -24.15 -11.69 -18.48
CA ALA A 127 -24.81 -11.13 -17.30
C ALA A 127 -24.56 -9.63 -17.14
N ILE A 128 -23.77 -9.01 -18.04
CA ILE A 128 -23.54 -7.56 -18.02
C ILE A 128 -24.87 -6.84 -18.29
N PRO A 129 -25.33 -5.95 -17.40
CA PRO A 129 -26.55 -5.18 -17.59
C PRO A 129 -26.50 -4.30 -18.84
N GLU A 130 -27.63 -4.19 -19.55
CA GLU A 130 -27.79 -3.25 -20.68
C GLU A 130 -27.80 -1.79 -20.22
N THR A 131 -28.18 -1.54 -18.97
CA THR A 131 -28.23 -0.21 -18.34
C THR A 131 -27.63 -0.30 -16.95
N VAL A 132 -26.76 0.64 -16.60
CA VAL A 132 -26.20 0.79 -15.26
C VAL A 132 -26.52 2.16 -14.70
N GLU A 133 -26.64 2.23 -13.38
CA GLU A 133 -26.73 3.50 -12.67
C GLU A 133 -25.31 4.03 -12.46
N THR A 134 -25.08 5.27 -12.86
CA THR A 134 -23.80 5.97 -12.69
C THR A 134 -23.95 7.17 -11.77
N VAL A 135 -22.82 7.58 -11.22
CA VAL A 135 -22.67 8.71 -10.31
C VAL A 135 -21.33 9.36 -10.59
N LEU A 136 -21.22 10.68 -10.35
CA LEU A 136 -19.95 11.38 -10.54
C LEU A 136 -18.98 11.05 -9.42
N ALA A 137 -17.73 10.80 -9.79
CA ALA A 137 -16.63 10.69 -8.86
C ALA A 137 -16.29 12.06 -8.26
N ASP A 138 -16.03 12.11 -6.95
CA ASP A 138 -15.54 13.31 -6.27
C ASP A 138 -14.04 13.09 -5.96
N PRO A 139 -13.12 14.01 -6.31
CA PRO A 139 -13.32 15.32 -6.96
C PRO A 139 -13.20 15.34 -8.49
N TYR A 140 -13.05 14.18 -9.13
CA TYR A 140 -12.59 14.10 -10.52
C TYR A 140 -13.70 14.22 -11.59
N GLU A 141 -14.97 14.24 -11.19
CA GLU A 141 -16.17 14.36 -12.06
C GLU A 141 -16.33 13.26 -13.14
N ASP A 142 -15.55 12.17 -13.11
CA ASP A 142 -15.76 11.02 -13.98
C ASP A 142 -17.07 10.27 -13.65
N GLU A 143 -17.77 9.75 -14.66
CA GLU A 143 -18.91 8.85 -14.43
C GLU A 143 -18.42 7.46 -14.02
N VAL A 144 -18.81 7.03 -12.82
CA VAL A 144 -18.50 5.69 -12.31
C VAL A 144 -19.77 4.98 -11.87
N LEU A 145 -19.70 3.66 -11.70
CA LEU A 145 -20.83 2.86 -11.27
C LEU A 145 -21.32 3.30 -9.88
N ALA A 146 -22.63 3.43 -9.73
CA ALA A 146 -23.24 3.52 -8.41
C ALA A 146 -22.95 2.23 -7.63
N THR A 147 -22.63 2.36 -6.34
CA THR A 147 -22.34 1.19 -5.50
C THR A 147 -23.56 0.27 -5.44
N GLY A 148 -23.40 -0.94 -5.95
CA GLY A 148 -24.44 -1.96 -6.01
C GLY A 148 -24.33 -3.01 -4.92
N GLU A 149 -25.24 -4.00 -4.99
CA GLU A 149 -25.15 -5.23 -4.19
C GLU A 149 -23.97 -6.10 -4.68
N GLU A 150 -23.54 -7.06 -3.85
CA GLU A 150 -22.52 -8.02 -4.24
C GLU A 150 -22.98 -8.84 -5.45
N VAL A 151 -22.21 -8.79 -6.54
CA VAL A 151 -22.45 -9.60 -7.75
C VAL A 151 -21.76 -10.94 -7.61
N MET A 152 -20.47 -10.93 -7.29
CA MET A 152 -19.67 -12.14 -7.08
C MET A 152 -18.38 -11.87 -6.30
N THR A 153 -17.82 -12.91 -5.70
CA THR A 153 -16.48 -12.86 -5.12
C THR A 153 -15.41 -13.05 -6.20
N ALA A 154 -14.60 -12.03 -6.45
CA ALA A 154 -13.46 -12.10 -7.38
C ALA A 154 -12.30 -12.91 -6.78
N PHE A 155 -12.01 -12.67 -5.51
CA PHE A 155 -11.01 -13.39 -4.74
C PHE A 155 -11.35 -13.30 -3.24
N THR A 156 -10.69 -14.09 -2.39
CA THR A 156 -10.92 -13.98 -0.94
C THR A 156 -10.59 -12.57 -0.46
N GLY A 157 -11.60 -11.85 0.04
CA GLY A 157 -11.46 -10.45 0.47
C GLY A 157 -11.74 -9.41 -0.62
N PHE A 158 -12.17 -9.81 -1.81
CA PHE A 158 -12.43 -8.92 -2.94
C PHE A 158 -13.73 -9.31 -3.65
N THR A 159 -14.68 -8.37 -3.73
CA THR A 159 -16.03 -8.62 -4.26
C THR A 159 -16.32 -7.67 -5.41
N VAL A 160 -16.82 -8.18 -6.53
CA VAL A 160 -17.38 -7.34 -7.59
C VAL A 160 -18.77 -6.88 -7.14
N THR A 161 -18.98 -5.57 -7.06
CA THR A 161 -20.26 -4.94 -6.65
C THR A 161 -20.95 -4.20 -7.78
N GLY A 162 -20.33 -4.13 -8.95
CA GLY A 162 -20.92 -3.54 -10.14
C GLY A 162 -20.15 -3.90 -11.40
N MET A 163 -20.87 -4.03 -12.50
CA MET A 163 -20.29 -4.15 -13.84
C MET A 163 -21.25 -3.56 -14.87
N GLY A 164 -20.72 -2.96 -15.93
CA GLY A 164 -21.55 -2.36 -16.98
C GLY A 164 -20.74 -1.61 -18.01
N TYR A 165 -21.42 -1.13 -19.04
CA TYR A 165 -20.83 -0.21 -20.00
C TYR A 165 -21.18 1.24 -19.64
N VAL A 166 -20.16 2.09 -19.54
CA VAL A 166 -20.27 3.54 -19.35
C VAL A 166 -19.41 4.19 -20.44
N ASP A 167 -19.99 5.12 -21.20
CA ASP A 167 -19.31 5.80 -22.31
C ASP A 167 -18.55 4.89 -23.29
N GLY A 168 -19.08 3.69 -23.53
CA GLY A 168 -18.52 2.72 -24.47
C GLY A 168 -17.36 1.87 -23.92
N LYS A 169 -16.97 2.06 -22.66
CA LYS A 169 -15.98 1.24 -21.96
C LYS A 169 -16.65 0.26 -21.01
N LEU A 170 -16.01 -0.88 -20.76
CA LEU A 170 -16.44 -1.80 -19.70
C LEU A 170 -15.92 -1.28 -18.36
N HIS A 171 -16.82 -1.14 -17.40
CA HIS A 171 -16.51 -0.75 -16.02
C HIS A 171 -16.76 -1.95 -15.10
N ILE A 172 -15.84 -2.21 -14.18
CA ILE A 172 -15.96 -3.24 -13.14
C ILE A 172 -15.61 -2.60 -11.80
N GLN A 173 -16.55 -2.59 -10.87
CA GLN A 173 -16.35 -2.06 -9.52
C GLN A 173 -15.98 -3.19 -8.55
N LEU A 174 -14.85 -3.03 -7.87
CA LEU A 174 -14.31 -3.97 -6.89
C LEU A 174 -14.35 -3.37 -5.48
N HIS A 175 -15.17 -3.96 -4.62
CA HIS A 175 -15.19 -3.67 -3.18
C HIS A 175 -14.09 -4.46 -2.46
N THR A 176 -13.32 -3.74 -1.64
CA THR A 176 -12.18 -4.24 -0.87
C THR A 176 -12.32 -3.81 0.59
N PRO A 177 -12.95 -4.62 1.48
CA PRO A 177 -13.35 -4.23 2.83
C PRO A 177 -12.20 -3.89 3.79
N GLN A 178 -10.98 -4.36 3.49
CA GLN A 178 -9.81 -4.23 4.35
C GLN A 178 -8.70 -3.36 3.74
N ARG A 179 -9.01 -2.57 2.69
CA ARG A 179 -8.05 -1.70 1.99
C ARG A 179 -7.18 -0.89 2.96
N ASN A 180 -7.80 -0.18 3.88
CA ASN A 180 -7.13 0.76 4.78
C ASN A 180 -6.62 0.09 6.07
N VAL A 181 -6.88 -1.21 6.25
CA VAL A 181 -6.46 -1.97 7.44
C VAL A 181 -5.27 -2.87 7.12
N LEU A 182 -5.37 -3.62 6.01
CA LEU A 182 -4.38 -4.62 5.61
C LEU A 182 -3.72 -4.27 4.29
N SER A 183 -3.87 -3.03 3.81
CA SER A 183 -3.34 -2.59 2.52
C SER A 183 -3.83 -3.49 1.37
N ASP A 184 -5.05 -4.05 1.51
CA ASP A 184 -5.61 -4.98 0.53
C ASP A 184 -5.84 -4.25 -0.80
N HIS A 185 -5.28 -4.76 -1.89
CA HIS A 185 -5.45 -4.15 -3.21
C HIS A 185 -5.38 -5.18 -4.32
N ALA A 186 -5.87 -4.79 -5.49
CA ALA A 186 -5.83 -5.63 -6.67
C ALA A 186 -5.43 -4.82 -7.91
N PHE A 187 -5.08 -5.52 -8.97
CA PHE A 187 -5.05 -4.98 -10.32
C PHE A 187 -5.85 -5.91 -11.22
N LEU A 188 -6.91 -5.41 -11.84
CA LEU A 188 -7.70 -6.19 -12.78
C LEU A 188 -7.20 -5.97 -14.21
N TYR A 189 -7.20 -7.03 -15.00
CA TYR A 189 -6.79 -6.99 -16.40
C TYR A 189 -7.53 -8.02 -17.24
N LEU A 190 -7.62 -7.76 -18.54
CA LEU A 190 -8.17 -8.68 -19.52
C LEU A 190 -7.04 -9.37 -20.29
N LEU A 191 -7.22 -10.66 -20.56
CA LEU A 191 -6.39 -11.41 -21.51
C LEU A 191 -7.22 -11.83 -22.72
N ASP A 192 -6.72 -11.58 -23.92
CA ASP A 192 -7.30 -12.13 -25.15
C ASP A 192 -6.85 -13.60 -25.39
N GLU A 193 -7.36 -14.23 -26.44
CA GLU A 193 -7.00 -15.61 -26.81
C GLU A 193 -5.51 -15.80 -27.13
N GLN A 194 -4.78 -14.74 -27.47
CA GLN A 194 -3.34 -14.78 -27.74
C GLN A 194 -2.50 -14.50 -26.48
N GLY A 195 -3.14 -14.14 -25.36
CA GLY A 195 -2.49 -13.79 -24.10
C GLY A 195 -2.00 -12.35 -24.04
N ASN A 196 -2.48 -11.45 -24.93
CA ASN A 196 -2.18 -10.03 -24.79
C ASN A 196 -2.96 -9.46 -23.61
N ARG A 197 -2.27 -8.66 -22.78
CA ARG A 197 -2.80 -8.08 -21.55
C ARG A 197 -3.27 -6.64 -21.76
N THR A 198 -4.52 -6.39 -21.39
CA THR A 198 -5.11 -5.05 -21.30
C THR A 198 -5.37 -4.74 -19.83
N GLU A 199 -4.57 -3.85 -19.25
CA GLU A 199 -4.76 -3.39 -17.87
C GLU A 199 -6.05 -2.58 -17.73
N GLY A 200 -6.74 -2.74 -16.60
CA GLY A 200 -7.86 -1.87 -16.24
C GLY A 200 -7.35 -0.50 -15.79
N GLY A 201 -7.90 0.56 -16.38
CA GLY A 201 -7.70 1.93 -15.89
C GLY A 201 -8.38 2.08 -14.54
N MET A 202 -7.61 2.38 -13.49
CA MET A 202 -8.17 2.56 -12.14
C MET A 202 -8.77 3.97 -12.02
N LEU A 203 -10.07 4.04 -11.79
CA LEU A 203 -10.78 5.26 -11.43
C LEU A 203 -10.98 5.26 -9.92
N TYR A 204 -10.27 6.17 -9.24
CA TYR A 204 -10.38 6.34 -7.80
C TYR A 204 -11.41 7.41 -7.48
N ARG A 205 -12.56 6.98 -6.98
CA ARG A 205 -13.55 7.88 -6.39
C ARG A 205 -13.23 7.99 -4.90
N GLY A 206 -12.52 9.05 -4.52
CA GLY A 206 -12.26 9.32 -3.12
C GLY A 206 -13.58 9.37 -2.34
N SER A 207 -13.59 8.72 -1.18
CA SER A 207 -14.72 8.72 -0.24
C SER A 207 -16.03 8.20 -0.85
N TYR A 208 -16.13 6.88 -1.03
CA TYR A 208 -17.44 6.23 -1.06
C TYR A 208 -18.11 6.49 0.29
N ASN A 209 -19.01 7.48 0.33
CA ASN A 209 -19.86 7.72 1.49
C ASN A 209 -20.83 6.53 1.59
N ALA A 210 -20.36 5.41 2.15
CA ALA A 210 -21.18 4.25 2.45
C ALA A 210 -22.22 4.55 3.55
N GLY A 211 -22.09 5.72 4.22
CA GLY A 211 -22.96 6.12 5.31
C GLY A 211 -22.65 5.36 6.61
N ASP A 212 -21.52 4.64 6.63
CA ASP A 212 -21.00 3.89 7.76
C ASP A 212 -19.52 4.24 7.95
N ASP A 213 -19.24 5.01 8.99
CA ASP A 213 -17.90 5.42 9.41
C ASP A 213 -16.90 4.25 9.52
N ALA A 214 -17.34 3.05 9.89
CA ALA A 214 -16.44 1.91 10.01
C ALA A 214 -16.01 1.38 8.64
N VAL A 215 -16.96 1.31 7.70
CA VAL A 215 -16.70 0.93 6.31
C VAL A 215 -15.83 1.98 5.63
N GLU A 216 -16.13 3.26 5.81
CA GLU A 216 -15.34 4.36 5.24
C GLU A 216 -13.89 4.36 5.73
N ARG A 217 -13.63 3.86 6.95
CA ARG A 217 -12.28 3.77 7.51
C ARG A 217 -11.52 2.52 7.09
N SER A 218 -12.19 1.45 6.67
CA SER A 218 -11.53 0.16 6.38
C SER A 218 -11.55 -0.22 4.91
N ALA A 219 -12.65 0.08 4.22
CA ALA A 219 -12.96 -0.40 2.90
C ALA A 219 -12.63 0.62 1.81
N ASP A 220 -12.58 0.12 0.59
CA ASP A 220 -12.49 0.93 -0.61
C ASP A 220 -13.27 0.27 -1.74
N TYR A 221 -13.70 1.07 -2.70
CA TYR A 221 -14.28 0.61 -3.94
C TYR A 221 -13.42 1.17 -5.07
N VAL A 222 -12.82 0.29 -5.86
CA VAL A 222 -11.99 0.70 -7.00
C VAL A 222 -12.72 0.31 -8.27
N GLU A 223 -12.89 1.26 -9.17
CA GLU A 223 -13.46 0.98 -10.48
C GLU A 223 -12.35 0.78 -11.51
N TYR A 224 -12.47 -0.28 -12.30
CA TYR A 224 -11.57 -0.61 -13.39
C TYR A 224 -12.30 -0.41 -14.71
N GLU A 225 -11.84 0.54 -15.52
CA GLU A 225 -12.34 0.76 -16.87
C GLU A 225 -11.47 0.05 -17.92
N PHE A 226 -12.10 -0.53 -18.93
CA PHE A 226 -11.46 -1.19 -20.06
C PHE A 226 -12.01 -0.62 -21.36
N ASP A 227 -11.13 -0.11 -22.22
CA ASP A 227 -11.46 0.33 -23.57
C ASP A 227 -11.59 -0.88 -24.51
N VAL A 228 -12.64 -1.69 -24.27
CA VAL A 228 -12.98 -2.89 -25.04
C VAL A 228 -14.44 -2.82 -25.46
N PRO A 229 -14.76 -2.84 -26.77
CA PRO A 229 -16.15 -2.81 -27.23
C PRO A 229 -16.95 -4.04 -26.75
N GLN A 230 -18.21 -3.83 -26.39
CA GLN A 230 -19.11 -4.91 -25.92
C GLN A 230 -19.20 -6.10 -26.88
N SER A 231 -19.13 -5.84 -28.20
CA SER A 231 -19.15 -6.89 -29.23
C SER A 231 -17.93 -7.80 -29.23
N GLU A 232 -16.83 -7.37 -28.63
CA GLU A 232 -15.55 -8.10 -28.59
C GLU A 232 -15.30 -8.77 -27.24
N LEU A 233 -16.05 -8.39 -26.20
CA LEU A 233 -15.80 -8.82 -24.83
C LEU A 233 -15.78 -10.34 -24.65
N ALA A 234 -16.57 -11.08 -25.43
CA ALA A 234 -16.58 -12.54 -25.40
C ALA A 234 -15.25 -13.20 -25.80
N GLN A 235 -14.31 -12.44 -26.38
CA GLN A 235 -12.97 -12.88 -26.77
C GLN A 235 -11.95 -12.75 -25.61
N TYR A 236 -12.35 -12.13 -24.51
CA TYR A 236 -11.49 -11.84 -23.37
C TYR A 236 -11.85 -12.69 -22.15
N LYS A 237 -10.87 -12.82 -21.26
CA LYS A 237 -11.03 -13.36 -19.91
C LYS A 237 -10.53 -12.35 -18.89
N LEU A 238 -11.25 -12.24 -17.78
CA LEU A 238 -10.88 -11.37 -16.67
C LEU A 238 -9.91 -12.08 -15.72
N TYR A 239 -8.91 -11.34 -15.29
CA TYR A 239 -7.92 -11.78 -14.32
C TYR A 239 -7.69 -10.69 -13.28
N GLY A 240 -7.18 -11.09 -12.12
CA GLY A 240 -6.73 -10.18 -11.08
C GLY A 240 -5.42 -10.62 -10.44
N ASP A 241 -4.57 -9.63 -10.14
CA ASP A 241 -3.44 -9.78 -9.24
C ASP A 241 -3.86 -9.21 -7.88
N PHE A 242 -3.93 -10.04 -6.84
CA PHE A 242 -4.47 -9.68 -5.52
C PHE A 242 -3.38 -9.67 -4.44
N TYR A 243 -3.40 -8.63 -3.62
CA TYR A 243 -2.41 -8.37 -2.57
C TYR A 243 -3.11 -8.11 -1.25
N SER A 244 -2.60 -8.69 -0.18
CA SER A 244 -3.14 -8.53 1.18
C SER A 244 -2.05 -8.83 2.21
N TYR A 245 -2.29 -8.48 3.47
CA TYR A 245 -1.47 -8.89 4.60
C TYR A 245 -2.31 -9.67 5.62
N LYS A 246 -1.70 -10.61 6.34
CA LYS A 246 -2.40 -11.42 7.35
C LYS A 246 -2.45 -10.76 8.72
N THR A 247 -1.52 -9.86 8.99
CA THR A 247 -1.30 -9.32 10.33
C THR A 247 -1.04 -7.83 10.24
N ARG A 248 -1.78 -7.06 11.05
CA ARG A 248 -1.53 -5.65 11.34
C ARG A 248 -1.17 -5.51 12.81
N ILE A 249 -0.11 -4.77 13.11
CA ILE A 249 0.29 -4.40 14.47
C ILE A 249 0.45 -2.88 14.50
N ASP A 250 -0.46 -2.22 15.20
CA ASP A 250 -0.36 -0.79 15.47
C ASP A 250 0.37 -0.55 16.79
N GLY A 251 1.41 0.27 16.76
CA GLY A 251 2.22 0.64 17.90
C GLY A 251 2.69 2.09 17.83
N ASN A 252 3.59 2.43 18.73
CA ASN A 252 4.22 3.74 18.78
C ASN A 252 5.72 3.55 19.06
N TRP A 253 6.44 3.08 18.04
CA TRP A 253 7.89 2.93 18.13
C TRP A 253 8.52 4.28 17.81
N SER A 254 9.12 4.91 18.81
CA SER A 254 9.74 6.22 18.69
C SER A 254 11.16 6.18 19.26
N VAL A 255 12.15 6.42 18.40
CA VAL A 255 13.57 6.38 18.77
C VAL A 255 14.17 7.77 18.57
N THR A 256 14.50 8.43 19.69
CA THR A 256 15.19 9.72 19.69
C THR A 256 16.69 9.56 19.92
N PHE A 257 17.51 10.17 19.07
CA PHE A 257 18.98 10.16 19.17
C PHE A 257 19.60 11.53 18.88
N PRO A 258 20.83 11.80 19.37
CA PRO A 258 21.53 13.04 19.09
C PRO A 258 21.67 13.28 17.59
N LEU A 259 21.46 14.53 17.17
CA LEU A 259 21.60 14.91 15.78
C LEU A 259 23.08 15.20 15.48
N GLU A 260 23.65 14.47 14.53
CA GLU A 260 24.97 14.78 13.94
C GLU A 260 24.78 15.07 12.45
N ASN A 261 24.34 16.28 12.09
CA ASN A 261 24.17 16.67 10.69
C ASN A 261 25.54 16.95 10.06
N GLN A 262 25.80 16.31 8.92
CA GLN A 262 27.04 16.41 8.13
C GLN A 262 26.94 17.47 7.00
N GLY A 263 26.32 18.62 7.27
CA GLY A 263 26.37 19.81 6.39
C GLY A 263 25.33 19.83 5.28
#